data_AF-A0A0A8X1E7-F1
#
_entry.id   AF-A0A0A8X1E7-F1
#
_cell.length_a   1.000
_cell.length_b   1.000
_cell.length_c   1.000
_cell.angle_alpha   90.00
_cell.angle_beta   90.00
_cell.angle_gamma   90.00
#
_symmetry.space_group_name_H-M   'P 1'
#
loop_
_entity.id
_entity.type
_entity.pdbx_description
1 polymer ?
#
loop_
_entity_poly.entity_id
_entity_poly.type
_entity_poly.pdbx_seq_one_letter_code
_entity_poly.pdbx_strand_id
1 'polypeptide(L)' 'METVYPEKIMEEIEHKRREMISSARETGFLSVQTISASQELDKLLNIIQEELHIFSK' A
#
# COMPACT_ATOMS: atom_id res chain seq x y z
N MET A 1 -15.12 -17.52 -1.60
CA MET A 1 -13.90 -16.70 -1.57
C MET A 1 -14.23 -15.42 -2.29
N GLU A 2 -14.33 -14.34 -1.53
CA GLU A 2 -14.64 -13.00 -2.03
C GLU A 2 -13.39 -12.51 -2.78
N THR A 3 -13.44 -12.50 -4.10
CA THR A 3 -12.34 -11.95 -4.91
C THR A 3 -12.27 -10.46 -4.59
N VAL A 4 -11.24 -10.05 -3.86
CA VAL A 4 -11.01 -8.63 -3.58
C VAL A 4 -10.78 -7.97 -4.93
N TYR A 5 -11.75 -7.15 -5.37
CA TYR A 5 -11.66 -6.48 -6.66
C TYR A 5 -10.36 -5.67 -6.72
N PRO A 6 -9.50 -5.87 -7.73
CA PRO A 6 -8.21 -5.18 -7.85
C PRO A 6 -8.31 -3.66 -7.67
N GLU A 7 -9.43 -3.09 -8.12
CA GLU A 7 -9.78 -1.68 -7.98
C GLU A 7 -9.76 -1.19 -6.52
N LYS A 8 -10.36 -1.95 -5.58
CA LYS A 8 -10.38 -1.58 -4.17
C LYS A 8 -8.97 -1.59 -3.56
N ILE A 9 -8.15 -2.58 -3.90
CA ILE A 9 -6.77 -2.63 -3.40
C ILE A 9 -5.95 -1.49 -4.02
N MET A 10 -6.17 -1.17 -5.29
CA MET A 10 -5.51 -0.01 -5.94
C MET A 10 -5.92 1.31 -5.29
N GLU A 11 -7.19 1.49 -4.91
CA GLU A 11 -7.65 2.67 -4.17
C GLU A 11 -6.97 2.79 -2.81
N GLU A 12 -6.87 1.69 -2.06
CA GLU A 12 -6.19 1.65 -0.76
C GLU A 12 -4.68 1.92 -0.88
N ILE A 13 -4.01 1.37 -1.90
CA ILE A 13 -2.60 1.65 -2.20
C ILE A 13 -2.40 3.15 -2.44
N GLU A 14 -3.24 3.74 -3.28
CA GLU A 14 -3.08 5.14 -3.65
C GLU A 14 -3.45 6.07 -2.47
N HIS A 15 -4.42 5.67 -1.63
CA HIS A 15 -4.71 6.35 -0.37
C HIS A 15 -3.50 6.30 0.57
N LYS A 16 -2.95 5.11 0.84
CA LYS A 16 -1.82 4.92 1.75
C LYS A 16 -0.55 5.60 1.23
N ARG A 17 -0.33 5.62 -0.08
CA ARG A 17 0.76 6.37 -0.72
C ARG A 17 0.68 7.86 -0.40
N ARG A 18 -0.52 8.46 -0.53
CA ARG A 18 -0.71 9.88 -0.18
C ARG A 18 -0.49 10.13 1.31
N GLU A 19 -0.97 9.24 2.18
CA GLU A 19 -0.75 9.35 3.62
C GLU A 19 0.75 9.33 3.97
N MET A 20 1.51 8.38 3.42
CA MET A 20 2.96 8.29 3.61
C MET A 20 3.67 9.56 3.14
N ILE A 21 3.31 10.09 1.97
CA ILE A 21 3.91 11.32 1.43
C ILE A 21 3.59 12.52 2.33
N SER A 22 2.33 12.67 2.75
CA SER A 22 1.93 13.75 3.65
C SER A 22 2.65 13.66 4.98
N SER A 23 2.70 12.47 5.59
CA SER A 23 3.44 12.22 6.83
C SER A 23 4.92 12.52 6.68
N ALA A 24 5.56 12.09 5.59
CA ALA A 24 6.97 12.37 5.32
C ALA A 24 7.26 13.87 5.20
N ARG A 25 6.34 14.63 4.58
CA ARG A 25 6.45 16.08 4.46
C ARG A 25 6.28 16.80 5.79
N GLU A 26 5.42 16.31 6.66
CA GLU A 26 5.10 16.94 7.94
C GLU A 26 6.09 16.57 9.06
N THR A 27 6.51 15.31 9.09
CA THR A 27 7.21 14.71 10.25
C THR A 27 8.57 14.09 9.88
N GLY A 28 8.89 14.03 8.59
CA GLY A 28 10.11 13.41 8.07
C GLY A 28 9.98 11.91 7.81
N PHE A 29 10.91 11.37 7.01
CA PHE A 29 10.90 9.95 6.60
C PHE A 29 11.16 8.97 7.74
N LEU A 30 11.85 9.39 8.79
CA LEU A 30 12.20 8.55 9.94
C LEU A 30 11.16 8.61 11.06
N SER A 31 10.07 9.37 10.88
CA SER A 31 9.01 9.39 11.87
C SER A 31 8.30 8.03 11.92
N VAL A 32 7.81 7.68 13.11
CA VAL A 32 7.05 6.44 13.32
C VAL A 32 5.82 6.41 12.42
N GLN A 33 5.18 7.56 12.19
CA GLN A 33 4.02 7.67 11.31
C GLN A 33 4.38 7.34 9.86
N THR A 34 5.45 7.94 9.32
CA THR A 34 5.88 7.70 7.94
C THR A 34 6.34 6.26 7.74
N ILE A 35 7.07 5.69 8.70
CA ILE A 35 7.51 4.30 8.66
C ILE A 35 6.32 3.34 8.72
N SER A 36 5.33 3.62 9.56
CA SER A 36 4.12 2.78 9.66
C SER A 36 3.33 2.81 8.35
N ALA A 37 3.13 4.01 7.78
CA ALA A 37 2.46 4.18 6.51
C ALA A 37 3.21 3.49 5.35
N SER A 38 4.56 3.52 5.34
CA SER A 38 5.34 2.82 4.32
C SER A 38 5.23 1.31 4.44
N GLN A 39 5.24 0.77 5.66
CA GLN A 39 5.08 -0.67 5.90
C GLN A 39 3.68 -1.19 5.51
N GLU A 40 2.65 -0.38 5.73
CA GLU A 40 1.28 -0.71 5.28
C GLU A 40 1.17 -0.65 3.75
N LEU A 41 1.79 0.34 3.11
CA LEU A 41 1.86 0.43 1.66
C LEU A 41 2.56 -0.79 1.04
N ASP A 42 3.68 -1.22 1.62
CA ASP A 42 4.42 -2.41 1.17
C ASP A 42 3.57 -3.68 1.26
N LYS A 43 2.77 -3.84 2.33
CA LYS A 43 1.85 -4.99 2.45
C LYS A 43 0.81 -5.00 1.35
N LEU A 44 0.20 -3.85 1.04
CA LEU A 44 -0.80 -3.75 -0.02
C LEU A 44 -0.21 -4.04 -1.40
N LEU A 45 1.02 -3.57 -1.66
CA LEU A 45 1.75 -3.85 -2.90
C LEU A 45 2.07 -5.34 -3.03
N ASN A 46 2.47 -6.00 -1.94
CA ASN A 46 2.73 -7.44 -1.94
C ASN A 46 1.47 -8.26 -2.24
N ILE A 47 0.32 -7.89 -1.68
CA ILE A 47 -0.96 -8.56 -1.96
C ILE A 47 -1.27 -8.49 -3.46
N ILE A 48 -1.15 -7.31 -4.08
CA ILE A 48 -1.37 -7.19 -5.54
C ILE A 48 -0.35 -8.00 -6.33
N GLN A 49 0.93 -7.96 -5.94
CA GLN A 49 1.96 -8.72 -6.65
C GLN A 49 1.69 -10.23 -6.59
N GLU A 50 1.25 -10.75 -5.45
CA GLU A 50 0.87 -12.15 -5.28
C GLU A 50 -0.34 -12.50 -6.16
N GLU A 51 -1.40 -11.68 -6.12
CA GLU A 51 -2.58 -11.86 -6.97
C GLU A 51 -2.21 -11.84 -8.47
N LEU A 52 -1.39 -10.88 -8.92
CA LEU A 52 -0.92 -10.82 -10.30
C LEU A 52 -0.04 -12.01 -10.68
N HIS A 53 0.78 -12.54 -9.75
CA HIS A 53 1.60 -13.72 -9.99
C HIS A 53 0.75 -14.99 -10.17
N ILE A 54 -0.39 -15.09 -9.46
CA ILE A 54 -1.32 -16.22 -9.58
C ILE A 54 -1.93 -16.29 -10.98
N PHE A 55 -2.14 -15.15 -11.66
CA PHE A 55 -2.68 -15.11 -13.03
C PHE A 55 -1.65 -15.38 -14.15
N SER A 56 -0.36 -15.52 -13.82
CA SER A 56 0.72 -15.70 -14.80
C SER A 56 1.22 -17.16 -14.94
N LYS A 57 0.52 -18.15 -14.38
CA LYS A 57 0.90 -19.57 -14.42
C LYS A 57 -0.21 -20.44 -14.97
#